data_AF-A0A3M1Y575-F1
#
_entry.id   AF-A0A3M1Y575-F1
#
_cell.length_a   1.000
_cell.length_b   1.000
_cell.length_c   1.000
_cell.angle_alpha   90.00
_cell.angle_beta   90.00
_cell.angle_gamma   90.00
#
_symmetry.space_group_name_H-M   'P 1'
#
loop_
_entity.id
_entity.type
_entity.pdbx_description
1 polymer ?
#
loop_
_entity_poly.entity_id
_entity_poly.type
_entity_poly.pdbx_seq_one_letter_code
_entity_poly.pdbx_strand_id
1 'polypeptide(L)'
;MTFLRPAGRFYIETATKSKRHLVLWAAGSGITPLMSMLRAILFLEPLSRVSLIYQNHHIDRIIFREQLQALYQKFRRRFGLWHYISQPAPGSPLIHRPGRISPEAVQGMLRVLPSMPPPSHYLCGPEGFRRTVRRGLEMGGIGGERIFEEAFVADATVLASQASLEGPMRAVRVTLGTETYQVKVPPGSTLLEAALQQGIDLPYSCKQGTCSTCMGQCLSGQVQMDRPEALLDFEMAQGKVLTCQTRPLSDDVHIRIGF
;
A
#
# COMPACT_ATOMS: atom_id res chain seq x y z
N MET A 1 -26.32 -2.76 -7.10
CA MET A 1 -24.84 -2.76 -7.04
C MET A 1 -24.45 -1.85 -5.88
N THR A 2 -24.14 -2.43 -4.73
CA THR A 2 -23.93 -1.68 -3.49
C THR A 2 -22.42 -1.54 -3.28
N PHE A 3 -21.90 -0.32 -3.36
CA PHE A 3 -20.48 -0.05 -3.11
C PHE A 3 -20.32 0.40 -1.66
N LEU A 4 -19.29 -0.14 -1.00
CA LEU A 4 -18.86 0.35 0.31
C LEU A 4 -18.33 1.78 0.17
N ARG A 5 -18.47 2.57 1.24
CA ARG A 5 -17.86 3.90 1.30
C ARG A 5 -16.34 3.78 1.17
N PRO A 6 -15.66 4.72 0.50
CA PRO A 6 -14.21 4.73 0.43
C PRO A 6 -13.63 4.73 1.86
N ALA A 7 -12.80 3.73 2.16
CA ALA A 7 -12.15 3.55 3.44
C ALA A 7 -10.63 3.62 3.23
N GLY A 8 -9.92 4.31 4.13
CA GLY A 8 -8.47 4.49 4.05
C GLY A 8 -8.02 5.73 4.82
N ARG A 9 -6.77 5.72 5.29
CA ARG A 9 -6.16 6.86 6.02
C ARG A 9 -5.17 7.65 5.16
N PHE A 10 -4.90 7.19 3.93
CA PHE A 10 -4.00 7.84 3.00
C PHE A 10 -4.76 8.84 2.12
N TYR A 11 -5.21 9.93 2.75
CA TYR A 11 -5.91 11.02 2.08
C TYR A 11 -5.35 12.37 2.53
N ILE A 12 -5.78 13.43 1.83
CA ILE A 12 -5.50 14.81 2.21
C ILE A 12 -6.81 15.57 2.34
N GLU A 13 -6.89 16.43 3.35
CA GLU A 13 -7.94 17.43 3.44
C GLU A 13 -7.47 18.69 2.74
N THR A 14 -8.28 19.19 1.80
CA THR A 14 -7.94 20.39 1.02
C THR A 14 -8.65 21.62 1.55
N ALA A 15 -7.94 22.74 1.59
CA ALA A 15 -8.55 24.04 1.88
C ALA A 15 -8.01 25.10 0.93
N THR A 16 -8.88 26.00 0.46
CA THR A 16 -8.53 27.05 -0.51
C THR A 16 -7.44 28.00 -0.01
N LYS A 17 -7.34 28.19 1.31
CA LYS A 17 -6.33 29.03 1.97
C LYS A 17 -5.04 28.28 2.32
N SER A 18 -4.98 26.96 2.13
CA SER A 18 -3.77 26.17 2.38
C SER A 18 -2.61 26.64 1.50
N LYS A 19 -1.42 26.76 2.09
CA LYS A 19 -0.17 27.05 1.40
C LYS A 19 0.89 26.04 1.85
N ARG A 20 1.02 24.96 1.09
CA ARG A 20 1.93 23.84 1.40
C ARG A 20 2.58 23.28 0.15
N HIS A 21 3.60 22.46 0.35
CA HIS A 21 4.25 21.71 -0.73
C HIS A 21 4.11 20.22 -0.45
N LEU A 22 3.53 19.48 -1.40
CA LEU A 22 3.45 18.04 -1.34
C LEU A 22 4.41 17.43 -2.36
N VAL A 23 5.21 16.48 -1.91
CA VAL A 23 6.10 15.68 -2.76
C VAL A 23 5.58 14.26 -2.81
N LEU A 24 5.09 13.85 -3.96
CA LEU A 24 4.47 12.57 -4.21
C LEU A 24 5.51 11.64 -4.86
N TRP A 25 5.80 10.53 -4.22
CA TRP A 25 6.72 9.50 -4.69
C TRP A 25 5.91 8.28 -5.11
N ALA A 26 5.81 8.05 -6.41
CA ALA A 26 5.05 6.94 -6.98
C ALA A 26 5.95 5.93 -7.67
N ALA A 27 5.55 4.66 -7.62
CA ALA A 27 6.08 3.63 -8.51
C ALA A 27 4.95 2.74 -9.06
N GLY A 28 4.96 2.51 -10.38
CA GLY A 28 3.94 1.70 -11.05
C GLY A 28 2.51 2.15 -10.73
N SER A 29 1.65 1.20 -10.32
CA SER A 29 0.24 1.46 -9.95
C SER A 29 0.05 2.30 -8.69
N GLY A 30 1.09 2.48 -7.87
CA GLY A 30 1.08 3.35 -6.69
C GLY A 30 0.81 4.83 -7.01
N ILE A 31 0.83 5.20 -8.30
CA ILE A 31 0.37 6.52 -8.74
C ILE A 31 -1.12 6.77 -8.46
N THR A 32 -1.95 5.73 -8.34
CA THR A 32 -3.41 5.87 -8.29
C THR A 32 -3.92 6.73 -7.12
N PRO A 33 -3.59 6.43 -5.86
CA PRO A 33 -3.97 7.31 -4.74
C PRO A 33 -3.30 8.69 -4.85
N LEU A 34 -2.04 8.73 -5.31
CA LEU A 34 -1.29 9.99 -5.46
C LEU A 34 -1.86 10.90 -6.56
N MET A 35 -2.44 10.34 -7.63
CA MET A 35 -3.10 11.09 -8.69
C MET A 35 -4.35 11.81 -8.17
N SER A 36 -5.10 11.15 -7.28
CA SER A 36 -6.24 11.78 -6.60
C SER A 36 -5.80 12.96 -5.74
N MET A 37 -4.75 12.79 -4.92
CA MET A 37 -4.18 13.89 -4.12
C MET A 37 -3.65 15.03 -5.00
N LEU A 38 -2.91 14.68 -6.06
CA LEU A 38 -2.33 15.63 -7.01
C LEU A 38 -3.42 16.51 -7.63
N ARG A 39 -4.50 15.89 -8.13
CA ARG A 39 -5.64 16.63 -8.69
C ARG A 39 -6.30 17.50 -7.63
N ALA A 40 -6.56 16.97 -6.44
CA ALA A 40 -7.18 17.73 -5.37
C ALA A 40 -6.37 18.99 -5.03
N ILE A 41 -5.05 18.89 -4.87
CA ILE A 41 -4.17 20.06 -4.63
C ILE A 41 -4.21 21.05 -5.79
N LEU A 42 -4.04 20.58 -7.04
CA LEU A 42 -3.94 21.47 -8.19
C LEU A 42 -5.22 22.29 -8.41
N PHE A 43 -6.38 21.69 -8.19
CA PHE A 43 -7.67 22.32 -8.43
C PHE A 43 -8.26 23.05 -7.21
N LEU A 44 -8.00 22.58 -5.98
CA LEU A 44 -8.65 23.10 -4.77
C LEU A 44 -7.73 23.97 -3.90
N GLU A 45 -6.40 23.86 -4.05
CA GLU A 45 -5.43 24.65 -3.27
C GLU A 45 -4.56 25.54 -4.18
N PRO A 46 -5.04 26.73 -4.57
CA PRO A 46 -4.34 27.59 -5.54
C PRO A 46 -2.98 28.10 -5.04
N LEU A 47 -2.76 28.14 -3.72
CA LEU A 47 -1.51 28.61 -3.11
C LEU A 47 -0.50 27.47 -2.82
N SER A 48 -0.92 26.22 -2.97
CA SER A 48 -0.07 25.04 -2.75
C SER A 48 0.67 24.63 -4.02
N ARG A 49 1.75 23.88 -3.84
CA ARG A 49 2.55 23.28 -4.93
C ARG A 49 2.60 21.77 -4.75
N VAL A 50 2.75 21.05 -5.85
CA VAL A 50 2.90 19.60 -5.85
C VAL A 50 4.05 19.18 -6.77
N SER A 51 4.81 18.19 -6.33
CA SER A 51 5.93 17.62 -7.08
C SER A 51 5.73 16.12 -7.16
N LEU A 52 5.61 15.58 -8.37
CA LEU A 52 5.49 14.15 -8.59
C LEU A 52 6.81 13.59 -9.09
N ILE A 53 7.36 12.64 -8.34
CA ILE A 53 8.49 11.82 -8.75
C ILE A 53 7.96 10.42 -9.01
N TYR A 54 7.98 10.00 -10.28
CA TYR A 54 7.29 8.79 -10.72
C TYR A 54 8.22 7.80 -11.40
N GLN A 55 8.42 6.64 -10.77
CA GLN A 55 9.23 5.55 -11.30
C GLN A 55 8.41 4.53 -12.09
N ASN A 56 8.89 4.18 -13.29
CA ASN A 56 8.34 3.10 -14.11
C ASN A 56 9.44 2.27 -14.78
N HIS A 57 9.09 1.08 -15.29
CA HIS A 57 10.00 0.27 -16.09
C HIS A 57 10.19 0.86 -17.47
N HIS A 58 9.08 1.10 -18.16
CA HIS A 58 9.04 1.62 -19.52
C HIS A 58 8.05 2.79 -19.60
N ILE A 59 8.13 3.54 -20.71
CA ILE A 59 7.40 4.80 -20.91
C ILE A 59 5.97 4.58 -21.41
N ASP A 60 5.75 3.47 -22.11
CA ASP A 60 4.44 2.96 -22.53
C ASP A 60 3.61 2.47 -21.33
N ARG A 61 4.26 2.04 -20.24
CA ARG A 61 3.59 1.58 -19.01
C ARG A 61 3.30 2.67 -17.99
N ILE A 62 3.54 3.94 -18.33
CA ILE A 62 3.23 5.06 -17.44
C ILE A 62 1.71 5.20 -17.32
N ILE A 63 1.16 4.83 -16.17
CA ILE A 63 -0.26 5.01 -15.87
C ILE A 63 -0.54 6.52 -15.77
N PHE A 64 -1.65 6.95 -16.37
CA PHE A 64 -2.07 8.36 -16.48
C PHE A 64 -1.11 9.29 -17.24
N ARG A 65 -0.27 8.77 -18.15
CA ARG A 65 0.73 9.57 -18.87
C ARG A 65 0.17 10.85 -19.51
N GLU A 66 -0.89 10.72 -20.30
CA GLU A 66 -1.48 11.87 -21.01
C GLU A 66 -2.12 12.87 -20.05
N GLN A 67 -2.79 12.37 -19.02
CA GLN A 67 -3.40 13.20 -17.98
C GLN A 67 -2.32 13.97 -17.18
N LEU A 68 -1.21 13.32 -16.81
CA LEU A 68 -0.09 13.95 -16.14
C LEU A 68 0.54 15.04 -17.01
N GLN A 69 0.71 14.77 -18.31
CA GLN A 69 1.22 15.76 -19.26
C GLN A 69 0.27 16.96 -19.39
N ALA A 70 -1.03 16.73 -19.51
CA ALA A 70 -2.03 17.80 -19.56
C ALA A 70 -2.05 18.64 -18.27
N LEU A 71 -1.98 18.00 -17.10
CA LEU A 71 -1.91 18.69 -15.81
C LEU A 71 -0.61 19.48 -15.67
N TYR A 72 0.52 18.90 -16.09
CA TYR A 72 1.80 19.60 -16.11
C TYR A 72 1.71 20.86 -16.97
N GLN A 73 1.18 20.74 -18.19
CA GLN A 73 1.02 21.87 -19.09
C GLN A 73 0.10 22.97 -18.53
N LYS A 74 -0.98 22.59 -17.86
CA LYS A 74 -1.95 23.52 -17.26
C LYS A 74 -1.42 24.22 -16.00
N PHE A 75 -0.62 23.52 -15.20
CA PHE A 75 -0.20 23.98 -13.87
C PHE A 75 1.31 24.16 -13.70
N ARG A 76 2.07 24.42 -14.78
CA ARG A 76 3.56 24.46 -14.82
C ARG A 76 4.25 25.25 -13.70
N ARG A 77 3.61 26.29 -13.16
CA ARG A 77 4.17 27.11 -12.06
C ARG A 77 4.13 26.41 -10.69
N ARG A 78 3.15 25.51 -10.50
CA ARG A 78 2.84 24.84 -9.21
C ARG A 78 2.97 23.32 -9.26
N PHE A 79 3.09 22.72 -10.45
CA PHE A 79 3.28 21.29 -10.63
C PHE A 79 4.66 20.99 -11.22
N GLY A 80 5.48 20.24 -10.48
CA GLY A 80 6.70 19.63 -11.00
C GLY A 80 6.50 18.14 -11.28
N LEU A 81 7.01 17.64 -12.40
CA LEU A 81 6.88 16.25 -12.84
C LEU A 81 8.24 15.70 -13.24
N TRP A 82 8.67 14.62 -12.56
CA TRP A 82 9.93 13.92 -12.85
C TRP A 82 9.66 12.44 -13.05
N HIS A 83 10.06 11.92 -14.21
CA HIS A 83 10.00 10.50 -14.52
C HIS A 83 11.35 9.82 -14.27
N TYR A 84 11.33 8.68 -13.58
CA TYR A 84 12.45 7.75 -13.49
C TYR A 84 12.10 6.48 -14.28
N ILE A 85 12.91 6.14 -15.28
CA ILE A 85 12.63 5.01 -16.18
C ILE A 85 13.79 4.04 -16.15
N SER A 86 13.54 2.82 -15.65
CA SER A 86 14.61 1.82 -15.47
C SER A 86 15.00 1.07 -16.75
N GLN A 87 14.14 1.03 -17.76
CA GLN A 87 14.37 0.40 -19.06
C GLN A 87 13.85 1.31 -20.18
N PRO A 88 14.53 2.45 -20.44
CA PRO A 88 14.06 3.40 -21.43
C PRO A 88 14.20 2.84 -22.84
N ALA A 89 13.21 3.10 -23.70
CA ALA A 89 13.30 2.77 -25.11
C ALA A 89 14.24 3.77 -25.84
N PRO A 90 15.06 3.32 -26.79
CA PRO A 90 15.85 4.21 -27.65
C PRO A 90 14.95 5.25 -28.33
N GLY A 91 15.36 6.52 -28.34
CA GLY A 91 14.63 7.58 -29.05
C GLY A 91 13.35 8.08 -28.37
N SER A 92 13.12 7.78 -27.09
CA SER A 92 11.93 8.26 -26.38
C SER A 92 11.82 9.81 -26.38
N PRO A 93 10.65 10.38 -26.72
CA PRO A 93 10.42 11.83 -26.68
C PRO A 93 10.22 12.37 -25.25
N LEU A 94 9.99 11.51 -24.25
CA LEU A 94 9.77 11.92 -22.87
C LEU A 94 11.10 12.16 -22.15
N ILE A 95 11.28 13.36 -21.58
CA ILE A 95 12.41 13.68 -20.69
C ILE A 95 12.28 12.85 -19.40
N HIS A 96 13.32 12.08 -19.09
CA HIS A 96 13.34 11.19 -17.93
C HIS A 96 14.74 11.08 -17.35
N ARG A 97 14.81 10.61 -16.10
CA ARG A 97 16.05 10.16 -15.46
C ARG A 97 16.16 8.64 -15.66
N PRO A 98 17.33 8.13 -16.11
CA PRO A 98 17.51 6.70 -16.29
C PRO A 98 17.61 5.99 -14.92
N GLY A 99 17.18 4.74 -14.88
CA GLY A 99 17.35 3.85 -13.73
C GLY A 99 16.20 3.90 -12.72
N ARG A 100 16.43 3.21 -11.60
CA ARG A 100 15.55 3.21 -10.43
C ARG A 100 15.99 4.30 -9.46
N ILE A 101 15.06 4.82 -8.68
CA ILE A 101 15.34 5.75 -7.58
C ILE A 101 16.20 5.02 -6.55
N SER A 102 17.34 5.63 -6.23
CA SER A 102 18.22 5.27 -5.11
C SER A 102 18.11 6.31 -3.99
N PRO A 103 18.62 6.03 -2.77
CA PRO A 103 18.66 7.02 -1.70
C PRO A 103 19.39 8.31 -2.10
N GLU A 104 20.46 8.20 -2.88
CA GLU A 104 21.26 9.33 -3.39
C GLU A 104 20.46 10.14 -4.40
N ALA A 105 19.66 9.48 -5.25
CA ALA A 105 18.76 10.15 -6.19
C ALA A 105 17.67 10.95 -5.45
N VAL A 106 17.18 10.44 -4.31
CA VAL A 106 16.25 11.17 -3.43
C VAL A 106 16.92 12.42 -2.87
N GLN A 107 18.14 12.30 -2.34
CA GLN A 107 18.89 13.46 -1.85
C GLN A 107 19.14 14.49 -2.96
N GLY A 108 19.52 14.05 -4.15
CA GLY A 108 19.67 14.92 -5.31
C GLY A 108 18.38 15.64 -5.67
N MET A 109 17.24 14.96 -5.53
CA MET A 109 15.92 15.55 -5.73
C MET A 109 15.58 16.59 -4.65
N LEU A 110 15.88 16.32 -3.38
CA LEU A 110 15.67 17.26 -2.27
C LEU A 110 16.41 18.59 -2.48
N ARG A 111 17.55 18.59 -3.19
CA ARG A 111 18.30 19.81 -3.53
C ARG A 111 17.65 20.67 -4.62
N VAL A 112 16.87 20.07 -5.52
CA VAL A 112 16.23 20.78 -6.64
C VAL A 112 14.76 21.10 -6.37
N LEU A 113 14.12 20.35 -5.47
CA LEU A 113 12.75 20.61 -5.06
C LEU A 113 12.68 21.92 -4.26
N PRO A 114 11.57 22.67 -4.37
CA PRO A 114 11.28 23.75 -3.45
C PRO A 114 11.31 23.24 -2.00
N SER A 115 12.03 23.94 -1.12
CA SER A 115 12.13 23.56 0.30
C SER A 115 11.20 24.37 1.21
N MET A 116 10.57 25.43 0.68
CA MET A 116 9.67 26.31 1.43
C MET A 116 8.30 26.44 0.76
N PRO A 117 7.19 26.22 1.50
CA PRO A 117 7.17 25.67 2.87
C PRO A 117 7.72 24.22 2.92
N PRO A 118 8.20 23.75 4.08
CA PRO A 118 8.75 22.40 4.22
C PRO A 118 7.79 21.34 3.66
N PRO A 119 8.24 20.48 2.74
CA PRO A 119 7.33 19.57 2.07
C PRO A 119 6.89 18.41 2.96
N SER A 120 5.65 17.97 2.77
CA SER A 120 5.18 16.65 3.19
C SER A 120 5.41 15.65 2.06
N HIS A 121 5.91 14.47 2.39
CA HIS A 121 6.23 13.41 1.44
C HIS A 121 5.21 12.27 1.53
N TYR A 122 4.61 11.92 0.40
CA TYR A 122 3.64 10.84 0.28
C TYR A 122 4.19 9.75 -0.64
N LEU A 123 4.34 8.54 -0.12
CA LEU A 123 4.98 7.43 -0.83
C LEU A 123 3.95 6.33 -1.10
N CYS A 124 3.84 5.91 -2.36
CA CYS A 124 3.02 4.76 -2.71
C CYS A 124 3.67 3.96 -3.85
N GLY A 125 3.83 2.66 -3.64
CA GLY A 125 4.50 1.75 -4.55
C GLY A 125 5.00 0.49 -3.85
N PRO A 126 5.75 -0.37 -4.56
CA PRO A 126 6.32 -1.59 -4.00
C PRO A 126 7.17 -1.32 -2.75
N GLU A 127 7.22 -2.28 -1.82
CA GLU A 127 7.93 -2.14 -0.55
C GLU A 127 9.40 -1.69 -0.73
N GLY A 128 10.13 -2.34 -1.64
CA GLY A 128 11.52 -1.97 -1.93
C GLY A 128 11.68 -0.53 -2.41
N PHE A 129 10.71 0.00 -3.17
CA PHE A 129 10.69 1.40 -3.57
C PHE A 129 10.45 2.32 -2.36
N ARG A 130 9.41 2.06 -1.57
CA ARG A 130 9.07 2.89 -0.40
C ARG A 130 10.21 2.94 0.60
N ARG A 131 10.82 1.78 0.92
CA ARG A 131 11.99 1.68 1.81
C ARG A 131 13.18 2.49 1.29
N THR A 132 13.47 2.42 0.00
CA THR A 132 14.54 3.21 -0.62
C THR A 132 14.27 4.71 -0.54
N VAL A 133 13.04 5.14 -0.81
CA VAL A 133 12.67 6.56 -0.73
C VAL A 133 12.74 7.06 0.71
N ARG A 134 12.15 6.33 1.67
CA ARG A 134 12.21 6.64 3.10
C ARG A 134 13.65 6.82 3.58
N ARG A 135 14.53 5.86 3.28
CA ARG A 135 15.95 5.96 3.65
C ARG A 135 16.59 7.22 3.08
N GLY A 136 16.33 7.54 1.81
CA GLY A 136 16.86 8.75 1.19
C GLY A 136 16.35 10.05 1.83
N LEU A 137 15.08 10.07 2.26
CA LEU A 137 14.49 11.20 2.98
C LEU A 137 15.09 11.36 4.37
N GLU A 138 15.24 10.27 5.13
CA GLU A 138 15.85 10.24 6.47
C GLU A 138 17.32 10.67 6.41
N MET A 139 18.08 10.20 5.42
CA MET A 139 19.45 10.67 5.17
C MET A 139 19.50 12.16 4.80
N GLY A 140 18.40 12.73 4.29
CA GLY A 140 18.25 14.16 4.03
C GLY A 140 17.76 14.97 5.24
N GLY A 141 17.59 14.34 6.41
CA GLY A 141 17.11 15.00 7.63
C GLY A 141 15.58 15.21 7.68
N ILE A 142 14.82 14.56 6.81
CA ILE A 142 13.35 14.65 6.84
C ILE A 142 12.82 13.71 7.94
N GLY A 143 12.17 14.30 8.95
CA GLY A 143 11.55 13.57 10.04
C GLY A 143 10.31 12.77 9.61
N GLY A 144 10.04 11.67 10.31
CA GLY A 144 8.94 10.73 10.01
C GLY A 144 7.55 11.37 10.07
N GLU A 145 7.37 12.47 10.81
CA GLU A 145 6.13 13.25 10.89
C GLU A 145 5.73 13.89 9.55
N ARG A 146 6.67 13.98 8.61
CA ARG A 146 6.46 14.47 7.24
C ARG A 146 6.44 13.37 6.19
N ILE A 147 6.54 12.10 6.58
CA ILE A 147 6.59 10.95 5.66
C ILE A 147 5.35 10.08 5.86
N PHE A 148 4.46 10.13 4.89
CA PHE A 148 3.23 9.34 4.85
C PHE A 148 3.35 8.26 3.79
N GLU A 149 2.92 7.04 4.11
CA GLU A 149 3.00 5.93 3.16
C GLU A 149 1.72 5.11 3.11
N GLU A 150 1.45 4.57 1.93
CA GLU A 150 0.46 3.53 1.73
C GLU A 150 1.11 2.30 1.10
N ALA A 151 0.95 1.16 1.76
CA ALA A 151 1.37 -0.13 1.23
C ALA A 151 0.31 -0.64 0.26
N PHE A 152 0.54 -0.45 -1.04
CA PHE A 152 -0.17 -1.20 -2.06
C PHE A 152 0.57 -2.54 -2.23
N VAL A 153 0.10 -3.56 -1.53
CA VAL A 153 0.42 -4.92 -1.97
C VAL A 153 -0.38 -5.08 -3.26
N ALA A 154 0.33 -5.12 -4.38
CA ALA A 154 -0.25 -5.66 -5.61
C ALA A 154 -0.26 -7.17 -5.41
N ASP A 155 -1.38 -7.80 -5.74
CA ASP A 155 -1.62 -9.24 -5.71
C ASP A 155 -0.32 -10.03 -5.94
N ALA A 156 0.35 -10.37 -4.85
CA ALA A 156 1.41 -11.36 -4.84
C ALA A 156 0.75 -12.70 -4.55
N THR A 157 -0.28 -13.03 -5.33
CA THR A 157 -0.91 -14.35 -5.33
C THR A 157 0.03 -15.42 -5.91
N VAL A 158 1.28 -15.10 -6.28
CA VAL A 158 2.25 -16.10 -6.76
C VAL A 158 3.67 -15.74 -6.34
N LEU A 159 3.92 -15.55 -5.05
CA LEU A 159 5.17 -16.02 -4.45
C LEU A 159 4.79 -16.48 -3.05
N ALA A 160 4.29 -17.72 -3.00
CA ALA A 160 4.34 -18.52 -1.80
C ALA A 160 5.72 -18.32 -1.18
N SER A 161 5.76 -17.66 -0.02
CA SER A 161 6.87 -17.85 0.89
C SER A 161 6.95 -19.35 1.10
N GLN A 162 8.07 -19.94 0.68
CA GLN A 162 8.44 -21.33 0.95
C GLN A 162 8.70 -21.54 2.45
N ALA A 163 7.79 -21.09 3.30
CA ALA A 163 7.64 -21.58 4.66
C ALA A 163 6.83 -22.87 4.54
N SER A 164 7.57 -23.95 4.25
CA SER A 164 7.16 -25.36 4.33
C SER A 164 5.78 -25.70 3.74
N LEU A 165 5.77 -26.22 2.51
CA LEU A 165 4.70 -27.10 2.00
C LEU A 165 4.58 -28.42 2.82
N GLU A 166 5.37 -28.55 3.89
CA GLU A 166 5.41 -29.68 4.79
C GLU A 166 4.67 -29.33 6.08
N GLY A 167 3.71 -30.19 6.45
CA GLY A 167 2.91 -30.07 7.66
C GLY A 167 1.61 -30.88 7.53
N PRO A 168 0.93 -31.21 8.63
CA PRO A 168 -0.39 -31.81 8.55
C PRO A 168 -1.43 -30.78 8.11
N MET A 169 -2.45 -31.23 7.37
CA MET A 169 -3.68 -30.46 7.23
C MET A 169 -4.32 -30.33 8.61
N ARG A 170 -4.68 -29.10 9.02
CA ARG A 170 -5.24 -28.83 10.34
C ARG A 170 -6.71 -28.44 10.23
N ALA A 171 -7.53 -28.89 11.18
CA ALA A 171 -8.93 -28.48 11.27
C ALA A 171 -9.04 -27.26 12.19
N VAL A 172 -9.56 -26.15 11.66
CA VAL A 172 -9.78 -24.91 12.41
C VAL A 172 -11.27 -24.73 12.65
N ARG A 173 -11.67 -24.52 13.91
CA ARG A 173 -13.05 -24.16 14.26
C ARG A 173 -13.24 -22.67 14.02
N VAL A 174 -14.19 -22.28 13.17
CA VAL A 174 -14.50 -20.87 12.89
C VAL A 174 -15.93 -20.57 13.30
N THR A 175 -16.13 -19.64 14.23
CA THR A 175 -17.46 -19.13 14.59
C THR A 175 -17.70 -17.81 13.88
N LEU A 176 -18.69 -17.76 12.98
CA LEU A 176 -19.11 -16.56 12.27
C LEU A 176 -20.53 -16.19 12.75
N GLY A 177 -20.66 -15.12 13.53
CA GLY A 177 -21.91 -14.81 14.22
C GLY A 177 -22.34 -15.94 15.16
N THR A 178 -23.49 -16.56 14.89
CA THR A 178 -24.02 -17.71 15.65
C THR A 178 -23.63 -19.07 15.08
N GLU A 179 -23.10 -19.11 13.85
CA GLU A 179 -22.77 -20.35 13.16
C GLU A 179 -21.34 -20.78 13.43
N THR A 180 -21.08 -22.08 13.45
CA THR A 180 -19.73 -22.62 13.62
C THR A 180 -19.42 -23.61 12.51
N TYR A 181 -18.28 -23.39 11.87
CA TYR A 181 -17.75 -24.16 10.76
C TYR A 181 -16.46 -24.88 11.20
N GLN A 182 -16.21 -26.04 10.60
CA GLN A 182 -14.88 -26.67 10.62
C GLN A 182 -14.23 -26.47 9.26
N VAL A 183 -13.14 -25.68 9.24
CA VAL A 183 -12.36 -25.41 8.03
C VAL A 183 -11.13 -26.30 8.05
N LYS A 184 -10.99 -27.19 7.06
CA LYS A 184 -9.76 -27.94 6.86
C LYS A 184 -8.74 -27.06 6.13
N VAL A 185 -7.64 -26.70 6.78
CA VAL A 185 -6.62 -25.80 6.22
C VAL A 185 -5.41 -26.64 5.76
N PRO A 186 -5.17 -26.75 4.44
CA PRO A 186 -3.97 -27.39 3.92
C PRO A 186 -2.69 -26.65 4.34
N PRO A 187 -1.54 -27.35 4.41
CA PRO A 187 -0.24 -26.71 4.60
C PRO A 187 -0.01 -25.65 3.52
N GLY A 188 0.51 -24.49 3.92
CA GLY A 188 0.76 -23.39 2.98
C GLY A 188 -0.48 -22.62 2.52
N SER A 189 -1.69 -22.94 2.99
CA SER A 189 -2.89 -22.11 2.79
C SER A 189 -3.20 -21.24 4.01
N THR A 190 -3.82 -20.08 3.76
CA THR A 190 -4.41 -19.26 4.83
C THR A 190 -5.80 -19.78 5.21
N LEU A 191 -6.29 -19.42 6.39
CA LEU A 191 -7.63 -19.78 6.84
C LEU A 191 -8.72 -19.28 5.88
N LEU A 192 -8.60 -18.04 5.38
CA LEU A 192 -9.56 -17.49 4.42
C LEU A 192 -9.58 -18.29 3.12
N GLU A 193 -8.43 -18.61 2.54
CA GLU A 193 -8.36 -19.38 1.28
C GLU A 193 -9.03 -20.74 1.44
N ALA A 194 -8.69 -21.46 2.51
CA ALA A 194 -9.26 -22.77 2.80
C ALA A 194 -10.78 -22.72 3.04
N ALA A 195 -11.28 -21.68 3.73
CA ALA A 195 -12.70 -21.48 3.97
C ALA A 195 -13.47 -21.21 2.67
N LEU A 196 -12.97 -20.30 1.83
CA LEU A 196 -13.59 -19.98 0.55
C LEU A 196 -13.61 -21.18 -0.41
N GLN A 197 -12.54 -21.99 -0.44
CA GLN A 197 -12.50 -23.24 -1.21
C GLN A 197 -13.53 -24.27 -0.74
N GLN A 198 -13.90 -24.24 0.54
CA GLN A 198 -14.93 -25.09 1.15
C GLN A 198 -16.34 -24.46 1.09
N GLY A 199 -16.50 -23.33 0.39
CA GLY A 199 -17.80 -22.65 0.25
C GLY A 199 -18.24 -21.87 1.49
N ILE A 200 -17.34 -21.62 2.44
CA ILE A 200 -17.63 -20.86 3.66
C ILE A 200 -17.25 -19.39 3.42
N ASP A 201 -18.25 -18.53 3.33
CA ASP A 201 -18.07 -17.10 3.01
C ASP A 201 -17.70 -16.29 4.26
N LEU A 202 -16.41 -16.34 4.62
CA LEU A 202 -15.86 -15.47 5.65
C LEU A 202 -15.76 -14.03 5.14
N PRO A 203 -15.86 -13.00 5.98
CA PRO A 203 -15.73 -11.61 5.54
C PRO A 203 -14.30 -11.31 5.07
N TYR A 204 -14.16 -10.70 3.89
CA TYR A 204 -12.87 -10.21 3.35
C TYR A 204 -13.05 -9.04 2.39
N SER A 205 -11.95 -8.34 2.09
CA SER A 205 -11.91 -7.32 1.05
C SER A 205 -10.55 -7.31 0.33
N CYS A 206 -9.46 -6.93 1.01
CA CYS A 206 -8.15 -6.79 0.36
C CYS A 206 -7.37 -8.10 0.17
N LYS A 207 -7.63 -9.13 1.00
CA LYS A 207 -6.85 -10.38 1.14
C LYS A 207 -5.35 -10.22 1.47
N GLN A 208 -4.92 -9.03 1.88
CA GLN A 208 -3.51 -8.64 1.95
C GLN A 208 -3.07 -8.14 3.32
N GLY A 209 -3.89 -8.32 4.35
CA GLY A 209 -3.54 -7.91 5.71
C GLY A 209 -3.73 -6.42 6.01
N THR A 210 -4.26 -5.60 5.09
CA THR A 210 -4.28 -4.13 5.23
C THR A 210 -5.64 -3.49 5.52
N CYS A 211 -6.76 -4.17 5.28
CA CYS A 211 -8.10 -3.56 5.37
C CYS A 211 -8.94 -3.95 6.60
N SER A 212 -8.43 -4.84 7.46
CA SER A 212 -9.09 -5.41 8.65
C SER A 212 -10.49 -6.05 8.49
N THR A 213 -11.05 -6.12 7.28
CA THR A 213 -12.35 -6.80 7.04
C THR A 213 -12.34 -8.28 7.42
N CYS A 214 -11.19 -8.93 7.27
CA CYS A 214 -11.00 -10.35 7.61
C CYS A 214 -10.66 -10.58 9.10
N MET A 215 -10.89 -9.58 9.96
CA MET A 215 -10.52 -9.64 11.38
C MET A 215 -11.39 -10.64 12.15
N GLY A 216 -10.74 -11.45 12.96
CA GLY A 216 -11.36 -12.30 13.98
C GLY A 216 -10.55 -12.29 15.27
N GLN A 217 -10.97 -13.11 16.22
CA GLN A 217 -10.27 -13.32 17.49
C GLN A 217 -9.98 -14.82 17.66
N CYS A 218 -8.72 -15.16 17.89
CA CYS A 218 -8.28 -16.49 18.25
C CYS A 218 -8.58 -16.74 19.73
N LEU A 219 -9.49 -17.68 20.00
CA LEU A 219 -9.96 -18.04 21.34
C LEU A 219 -9.14 -19.18 21.95
N SER A 220 -8.58 -20.05 21.11
CA SER A 220 -7.73 -21.18 21.50
C SER A 220 -6.78 -21.55 20.36
N GLY A 221 -5.76 -22.34 20.67
CA GLY A 221 -4.73 -22.78 19.75
C GLY A 221 -3.70 -21.70 19.39
N GLN A 222 -2.74 -22.09 18.55
CA GLN A 222 -1.66 -21.24 18.08
C GLN A 222 -1.79 -20.99 16.58
N VAL A 223 -1.54 -19.75 16.19
CA VAL A 223 -1.58 -19.33 14.79
C VAL A 223 -0.36 -18.49 14.44
N GLN A 224 0.01 -18.51 13.16
CA GLN A 224 0.97 -17.60 12.57
C GLN A 224 0.23 -16.62 11.66
N MET A 225 0.60 -15.34 11.72
CA MET A 225 0.17 -14.35 10.74
C MET A 225 1.34 -13.90 9.88
N ASP A 226 1.18 -13.98 8.57
CA ASP A 226 2.26 -13.59 7.63
C ASP A 226 2.46 -12.07 7.61
N ARG A 227 1.35 -11.32 7.61
CA ARG A 227 1.31 -9.87 7.40
C ARG A 227 0.15 -9.24 8.20
N PRO A 228 0.38 -8.84 9.47
CA PRO A 228 -0.67 -8.32 10.34
C PRO A 228 -0.79 -6.78 10.28
N GLU A 229 -0.53 -6.11 9.16
CA GLU A 229 -0.37 -4.65 9.10
C GLU A 229 -1.62 -3.85 9.46
N ALA A 230 -2.81 -4.45 9.39
CA ALA A 230 -4.05 -3.83 9.83
C ALA A 230 -4.31 -3.93 11.34
N LEU A 231 -3.46 -4.62 12.10
CA LEU A 231 -3.58 -4.78 13.55
C LEU A 231 -2.45 -4.05 14.28
N LEU A 232 -2.79 -3.44 15.41
CA LEU A 232 -1.81 -2.89 16.34
C LEU A 232 -1.26 -3.96 17.28
N ASP A 233 -0.10 -3.74 17.89
CA ASP A 233 0.54 -4.74 18.77
C ASP A 233 -0.37 -5.17 19.93
N PHE A 234 -1.10 -4.22 20.53
CA PHE A 234 -2.04 -4.53 21.62
C PHE A 234 -3.24 -5.37 21.15
N GLU A 235 -3.65 -5.22 19.89
CA GLU A 235 -4.74 -5.98 19.30
C GLU A 235 -4.32 -7.44 19.08
N MET A 236 -3.11 -7.64 18.57
CA MET A 236 -2.51 -8.96 18.46
C MET A 236 -2.33 -9.62 19.83
N ALA A 237 -1.91 -8.86 20.84
CA ALA A 237 -1.80 -9.34 22.22
C ALA A 237 -3.14 -9.77 22.83
N GLN A 238 -4.27 -9.23 22.34
CA GLN A 238 -5.63 -9.64 22.70
C GLN A 238 -6.15 -10.83 21.87
N GLY A 239 -5.28 -11.46 21.07
CA GLY A 239 -5.62 -12.59 20.23
C GLY A 239 -6.36 -12.20 18.95
N LYS A 240 -6.37 -10.92 18.54
CA LYS A 240 -6.94 -10.56 17.24
C LYS A 240 -6.07 -11.09 16.10
N VAL A 241 -6.73 -11.59 15.07
CA VAL A 241 -6.11 -12.20 13.90
C VAL A 241 -6.77 -11.74 12.61
N LEU A 242 -6.04 -11.80 11.50
CA LEU A 242 -6.55 -11.53 10.16
C LEU A 242 -6.66 -12.85 9.41
N THR A 243 -7.86 -13.41 9.25
CA THR A 243 -8.06 -14.75 8.65
C THR A 243 -7.44 -14.89 7.26
N CYS A 244 -7.34 -13.78 6.53
CA CYS A 244 -6.68 -13.68 5.23
C CYS A 244 -5.15 -13.79 5.25
N GLN A 245 -4.54 -13.79 6.42
CA GLN A 245 -3.09 -13.91 6.64
C GLN A 245 -2.76 -14.97 7.72
N THR A 246 -3.78 -15.60 8.32
CA THR A 246 -3.65 -16.55 9.41
C THR A 246 -3.44 -17.97 8.90
N ARG A 247 -2.47 -18.68 9.49
CA ARG A 247 -2.18 -20.11 9.31
C ARG A 247 -2.20 -20.82 10.66
N PRO A 248 -2.85 -21.98 10.80
CA PRO A 248 -2.88 -22.71 12.07
C PRO A 248 -1.54 -23.41 12.35
N LEU A 249 -1.05 -23.29 13.59
CA LEU A 249 0.15 -23.99 14.10
C LEU A 249 -0.20 -25.16 15.02
N SER A 250 -1.42 -25.21 15.57
CA SER A 250 -1.94 -26.30 16.41
C SER A 250 -3.29 -26.82 15.92
N ASP A 251 -3.74 -27.95 16.46
CA ASP A 251 -4.99 -28.63 16.03
C ASP A 251 -6.24 -28.15 16.78
N ASP A 252 -6.07 -27.34 17.82
CA ASP A 252 -7.12 -26.81 18.70
C ASP A 252 -7.48 -25.34 18.40
N VAL A 253 -7.19 -24.86 17.19
CA VAL A 253 -7.43 -23.46 16.81
C VAL A 253 -8.93 -23.18 16.69
N HIS A 254 -9.41 -22.20 17.46
CA HIS A 254 -10.77 -21.67 17.38
C HIS A 254 -10.73 -20.16 17.14
N ILE A 255 -11.29 -19.70 16.03
CA ILE A 255 -11.39 -18.28 15.69
C ILE A 255 -12.86 -17.83 15.64
N ARG A 256 -13.17 -16.70 16.27
CA ARG A 256 -14.48 -16.04 16.20
C ARG A 256 -14.42 -14.78 15.34
N ILE A 257 -15.41 -14.57 14.49
CA ILE A 257 -15.53 -13.45 13.55
C ILE A 257 -16.91 -12.79 13.75
N GLY A 258 -16.94 -11.45 13.81
CA GLY A 258 -18.17 -10.68 14.02
C GLY A 258 -18.57 -10.60 15.49
N PHE A 259 -17.74 -9.93 16.29
CA PHE A 259 -18.00 -9.58 17.69
C PHE A 259 -18.68 -8.22 17.83
#